data_AF-A0A6M0B1F4-F1
#
_entry.id   AF-A0A6M0B1F4-F1
#
_cell.length_a   1.000
_cell.length_b   1.000
_cell.length_c   1.000
_cell.angle_alpha   90.00
_cell.angle_beta   90.00
_cell.angle_gamma   90.00
#
_symmetry.space_group_name_H-M   'P 1'
#
loop_
_entity.id
_entity.type
_entity.pdbx_description
1 polymer ?
#
loop_
_entity_poly.entity_id
_entity_poly.type
_entity_poly.pdbx_seq_one_letter_code
_entity_poly.pdbx_strand_id
1 'polypeptide(L)'
;SQNHQQQNLDSQPYLLVKVESSKQYHQQRQPNYLVSAWFIPDKNNDDYLLNHENCKFLQTPPADGESEQDVFCLEDLPKLIESFLNQSNQYYKESYKKYCDYPILVFLLPYQLFNYEIERKIKIEDDFGLKYPLYKEYQVVIRSVQRFKSLKKKCTNDPYRINCITKWKIINDSCKTQCNQVFFDVSKFDFNGDKLHDFLKIQEINQEINKKAIALKLKTPPCEPILQVIDKRAIPVALWVRKNINCQEEFDKLFECQINELPKKVQEQRLKAPNEEDGQEHIGHHLALLWEDPYLLPPRLTIQPYD
;
A
#
# COMPACT_ATOMS: atom_id res chain seq x y z
N SER A 1 -24.54 -21.69 -29.29
CA SER A 1 -23.93 -20.35 -29.34
C SER A 1 -24.52 -19.44 -28.28
N GLN A 2 -24.13 -19.62 -27.01
CA GLN A 2 -24.43 -18.74 -25.88
C GLN A 2 -23.29 -18.94 -24.87
N ASN A 3 -22.89 -17.86 -24.18
CA ASN A 3 -21.85 -17.74 -23.12
C ASN A 3 -20.55 -16.98 -23.45
N HIS A 4 -20.65 -15.85 -24.17
CA HIS A 4 -19.66 -14.77 -24.04
C HIS A 4 -20.41 -13.44 -23.84
N GLN A 5 -20.81 -13.14 -22.60
CA GLN A 5 -21.11 -11.79 -22.09
C GLN A 5 -21.66 -11.86 -20.67
N GLN A 6 -20.83 -12.28 -19.73
CA GLN A 6 -20.99 -11.88 -18.33
C GLN A 6 -19.70 -11.16 -17.98
N GLN A 7 -19.62 -9.89 -18.37
CA GLN A 7 -18.53 -9.01 -17.96
C GLN A 7 -18.62 -8.88 -16.43
N ASN A 8 -17.53 -9.20 -15.74
CA ASN A 8 -17.39 -9.05 -14.29
C ASN A 8 -17.76 -7.63 -13.87
N LEU A 9 -18.90 -7.48 -13.20
CA LEU A 9 -19.41 -6.22 -12.65
C LEU A 9 -18.81 -5.88 -11.26
N ASP A 10 -17.93 -6.74 -10.73
CA ASP A 10 -17.48 -6.72 -9.33
C ASP A 10 -15.95 -6.51 -9.14
N SER A 11 -15.22 -5.99 -10.14
CA SER A 11 -13.79 -5.78 -9.96
C SER A 11 -13.49 -4.50 -9.18
N GLN A 12 -12.85 -4.67 -8.03
CA GLN A 12 -12.35 -3.59 -7.19
C GLN A 12 -11.20 -2.84 -7.90
N PRO A 13 -11.34 -1.54 -8.18
CA PRO A 13 -10.29 -0.75 -8.80
C PRO A 13 -9.19 -0.34 -7.80
N TYR A 14 -8.01 0.01 -8.32
CA TYR A 14 -6.86 0.47 -7.54
C TYR A 14 -6.24 1.74 -8.12
N LEU A 15 -5.84 2.66 -7.26
CA LEU A 15 -4.99 3.79 -7.60
C LEU A 15 -3.64 3.61 -6.89
N LEU A 16 -2.60 3.32 -7.67
CA LEU A 16 -1.24 3.16 -7.18
C LEU A 16 -0.54 4.52 -7.25
N VAL A 17 -0.02 4.99 -6.12
CA VAL A 17 0.78 6.22 -6.06
C VAL A 17 2.14 5.88 -5.49
N LYS A 18 3.18 6.02 -6.32
CA LYS A 18 4.57 5.83 -5.92
C LYS A 18 5.18 7.18 -5.55
N VAL A 19 5.68 7.29 -4.34
CA VAL A 19 6.46 8.42 -3.85
C VAL A 19 7.89 7.96 -3.64
N GLU A 20 8.87 8.62 -4.24
CA GLU A 20 10.27 8.21 -4.17
C GLU A 20 11.15 9.41 -3.81
N SER A 21 12.12 9.25 -2.91
CA SER A 21 13.06 10.33 -2.57
C SER A 21 13.84 10.77 -3.82
N SER A 22 13.87 12.07 -4.11
CA SER A 22 14.72 12.65 -5.15
C SER A 22 16.19 12.53 -4.79
N LYS A 23 17.09 12.47 -5.78
CA LYS A 23 18.54 12.50 -5.53
C LYS A 23 18.99 13.81 -4.86
N GLN A 24 18.21 14.88 -4.99
CA GLN A 24 18.44 16.18 -4.34
C GLN A 24 18.01 16.21 -2.86
N TYR A 25 17.43 15.11 -2.34
CA TYR A 25 16.95 15.00 -0.95
C TYR A 25 18.03 15.34 0.09
N HIS A 26 19.31 15.07 -0.18
CA HIS A 26 20.42 15.39 0.75
C HIS A 26 21.01 16.79 0.58
N GLN A 27 20.57 17.56 -0.42
CA GLN A 27 21.14 18.88 -0.76
C GLN A 27 20.24 20.05 -0.37
N GLN A 28 18.97 19.79 -0.05
CA GLN A 28 17.97 20.82 0.24
C GLN A 28 17.47 20.73 1.69
N ARG A 29 17.01 21.87 2.24
CA ARG A 29 16.46 21.96 3.60
C ARG A 29 15.11 21.24 3.75
N GLN A 30 14.40 21.02 2.64
CA GLN A 30 13.14 20.28 2.62
C GLN A 30 13.26 19.06 1.71
N PRO A 31 12.76 17.89 2.17
CA PRO A 31 12.82 16.67 1.40
C PRO A 31 11.90 16.76 0.18
N ASN A 32 12.45 16.36 -0.96
CA ASN A 32 11.83 16.48 -2.26
C ASN A 32 11.63 15.10 -2.88
N TYR A 33 10.50 14.89 -3.55
CA TYR A 33 10.02 13.58 -3.98
C TYR A 33 9.65 13.54 -5.46
N LEU A 34 9.89 12.40 -6.08
CA LEU A 34 9.35 12.04 -7.39
C LEU A 34 8.05 11.27 -7.17
N VAL A 35 6.97 11.74 -7.79
CA VAL A 35 5.64 11.14 -7.66
C VAL A 35 5.21 10.56 -9.00
N SER A 36 4.66 9.35 -8.99
CA SER A 36 4.11 8.71 -10.19
C SER A 36 2.85 7.94 -9.82
N ALA A 37 1.83 7.95 -10.68
CA ALA A 37 0.59 7.26 -10.39
C ALA A 37 0.08 6.40 -11.54
N TRP A 38 -0.61 5.32 -11.19
CA TRP A 38 -1.26 4.41 -12.13
C TRP A 38 -2.64 4.03 -11.63
N PHE A 39 -3.61 4.04 -12.53
CA PHE A 39 -4.96 3.59 -12.28
C PHE A 39 -5.17 2.19 -12.89
N ILE A 40 -5.54 1.22 -12.06
CA ILE A 40 -5.83 -0.16 -12.45
C ILE A 40 -7.34 -0.39 -12.25
N PRO A 41 -8.14 -0.29 -13.32
CA PRO A 41 -9.60 -0.47 -13.24
C PRO A 41 -10.02 -1.87 -12.79
N ASP A 42 -9.30 -2.91 -13.25
CA ASP A 42 -9.63 -4.30 -12.97
C ASP A 42 -8.35 -5.12 -12.87
N LYS A 43 -8.04 -5.58 -11.66
CA LYS A 43 -6.87 -6.42 -11.39
C LYS A 43 -7.04 -7.88 -11.87
N ASN A 44 -8.27 -8.37 -11.98
CA ASN A 44 -8.57 -9.76 -12.37
C ASN A 44 -8.50 -9.97 -13.88
N ASN A 45 -8.36 -8.90 -14.66
CA ASN A 45 -8.04 -9.01 -16.07
C ASN A 45 -6.56 -9.38 -16.21
N ASP A 46 -6.26 -10.68 -16.33
CA ASP A 46 -4.90 -11.25 -16.38
C ASP A 46 -3.94 -10.56 -17.37
N ASP A 47 -4.49 -9.81 -18.32
CA ASP A 47 -3.75 -9.10 -19.35
C ASP A 47 -3.33 -7.67 -18.95
N TYR A 48 -3.65 -7.15 -17.75
CA TYR A 48 -3.36 -5.73 -17.44
C TYR A 48 -1.86 -5.39 -17.31
N LEU A 49 -1.02 -6.41 -17.08
CA LEU A 49 0.43 -6.27 -17.10
C LEU A 49 1.01 -6.25 -18.52
N LEU A 50 0.26 -6.73 -19.51
CA LEU A 50 0.67 -6.89 -20.90
C LEU A 50 -0.02 -5.89 -21.84
N ASN A 51 -1.25 -5.49 -21.52
CA ASN A 51 -2.05 -4.52 -22.26
C ASN A 51 -2.17 -3.21 -21.48
N HIS A 52 -1.55 -2.16 -22.02
CA HIS A 52 -1.56 -0.80 -21.48
C HIS A 52 -2.97 -0.17 -21.40
N GLU A 53 -3.97 -0.70 -22.12
CA GLU A 53 -5.36 -0.23 -22.03
C GLU A 53 -6.01 -0.58 -20.68
N ASN A 54 -5.49 -1.60 -19.99
CA ASN A 54 -6.01 -2.09 -18.72
C ASN A 54 -5.28 -1.53 -17.48
N CYS A 55 -4.30 -0.64 -17.68
CA CYS A 55 -3.66 0.14 -16.60
C CYS A 55 -3.17 1.49 -17.14
N LYS A 56 -3.72 2.58 -16.63
CA LYS A 56 -3.41 3.93 -17.11
C LYS A 56 -2.38 4.63 -16.25
N PHE A 57 -1.31 5.12 -16.86
CA PHE A 57 -0.43 6.09 -16.22
C PHE A 57 -1.15 7.43 -16.11
N LEU A 58 -1.10 8.04 -14.93
CA LEU A 58 -1.73 9.34 -14.66
C LEU A 58 -0.67 10.42 -14.69
N GLN A 59 -0.98 11.52 -15.35
CA GLN A 59 -0.04 12.62 -15.53
C GLN A 59 0.02 13.45 -14.25
N THR A 60 1.23 13.84 -13.84
CA THR A 60 1.41 14.90 -12.87
C THR A 60 1.04 16.23 -13.53
N PRO A 61 0.29 17.11 -12.84
CA PRO A 61 0.21 18.51 -13.27
C PRO A 61 1.64 19.07 -13.38
N PRO A 62 1.95 19.86 -14.41
CA PRO A 62 3.26 20.49 -14.52
C PRO A 62 3.52 21.29 -13.24
N ALA A 63 4.71 21.10 -12.64
CA ALA A 63 5.13 22.00 -11.57
C ALA A 63 5.33 23.39 -12.18
N ASP A 64 5.11 24.44 -11.40
CA ASP A 64 5.34 25.82 -11.83
C ASP A 64 6.85 26.05 -12.13
N GLY A 65 7.35 25.62 -13.30
CA GLY A 65 8.74 25.81 -13.72
C GLY A 65 9.31 24.75 -14.67
N GLU A 66 10.03 25.23 -15.68
CA GLU A 66 10.72 24.50 -16.76
C GLU A 66 11.82 23.52 -16.29
N SER A 67 11.47 22.36 -15.71
CA SER A 67 12.46 21.30 -15.46
C SER A 67 11.98 19.91 -15.86
N GLU A 68 12.88 19.12 -16.44
CA GLU A 68 12.57 17.84 -17.12
C GLU A 68 12.17 16.69 -16.17
N GLN A 69 12.06 16.90 -14.86
CA GLN A 69 11.40 15.98 -13.91
C GLN A 69 10.78 16.80 -12.78
N ASP A 70 9.45 16.89 -12.73
CA ASP A 70 8.75 17.57 -11.65
C ASP A 70 9.10 16.93 -10.29
N VAL A 71 9.61 17.73 -9.37
CA VAL A 71 9.94 17.34 -8.00
C VAL A 71 8.96 18.02 -7.06
N PHE A 72 8.42 17.26 -6.11
CA PHE A 72 7.32 17.68 -5.24
C PHE A 72 7.70 17.60 -3.76
N CYS A 73 7.21 18.52 -2.94
CA CYS A 73 7.28 18.43 -1.48
C CYS A 73 6.07 17.66 -0.93
N LEU A 74 6.03 17.41 0.39
CA LEU A 74 4.90 16.67 1.00
C LEU A 74 3.59 17.46 0.95
N GLU A 75 3.70 18.78 0.96
CA GLU A 75 2.62 19.75 0.90
C GLU A 75 1.93 19.76 -0.47
N ASP A 76 2.60 19.29 -1.52
CA ASP A 76 2.03 19.15 -2.86
C ASP A 76 1.19 17.87 -3.01
N LEU A 77 1.42 16.86 -2.16
CA LEU A 77 0.75 15.56 -2.28
C LEU A 77 -0.78 15.67 -2.33
N PRO A 78 -1.48 16.48 -1.51
CA PRO A 78 -2.93 16.59 -1.59
C PRO A 78 -3.45 16.96 -2.98
N LYS A 79 -2.85 17.99 -3.61
CA LYS A 79 -3.24 18.42 -4.97
C LYS A 79 -2.95 17.35 -6.03
N LEU A 80 -1.83 16.63 -5.88
CA LEU A 80 -1.50 15.53 -6.78
C LEU A 80 -2.50 14.38 -6.67
N ILE A 81 -2.86 13.97 -5.45
CA ILE A 81 -3.82 12.89 -5.22
C ILE A 81 -5.20 13.26 -5.77
N GLU A 82 -5.65 14.49 -5.53
CA GLU A 82 -6.91 15.01 -6.08
C GLU A 82 -6.90 14.99 -7.61
N SER A 83 -5.81 15.46 -8.24
CA SER A 83 -5.63 15.37 -9.70
C SER A 83 -5.70 13.92 -10.21
N PHE A 84 -5.04 12.98 -9.53
CA PHE A 84 -5.05 11.57 -9.93
C PHE A 84 -6.44 10.92 -9.77
N LEU A 85 -7.17 11.28 -8.72
CA LEU A 85 -8.55 10.82 -8.52
C LEU A 85 -9.47 11.36 -9.61
N ASN A 86 -9.34 12.65 -9.98
CA ASN A 86 -10.10 13.26 -11.06
C ASN A 86 -9.82 12.61 -12.42
N GLN A 87 -8.54 12.35 -12.74
CA GLN A 87 -8.17 11.62 -13.96
C GLN A 87 -8.72 10.19 -13.96
N SER A 88 -8.70 9.49 -12.82
CA SER A 88 -9.28 8.16 -12.67
C SER A 88 -10.80 8.18 -12.88
N ASN A 89 -11.48 9.18 -12.32
CA ASN A 89 -12.92 9.39 -12.47
C ASN A 89 -13.33 9.72 -13.91
N GLN A 90 -12.55 10.53 -14.61
CA GLN A 90 -12.75 10.80 -16.02
C GLN A 90 -12.67 9.50 -16.84
N TYR A 91 -11.68 8.65 -16.54
CA TYR A 91 -11.55 7.37 -17.23
C TYR A 91 -12.73 6.41 -16.99
N TYR A 92 -13.32 6.41 -15.79
CA TYR A 92 -14.57 5.68 -15.54
C TYR A 92 -15.69 6.14 -16.46
N LYS A 93 -15.89 7.46 -16.57
CA LYS A 93 -16.95 8.05 -17.42
C LYS A 93 -16.75 7.68 -18.89
N GLU A 94 -15.52 7.70 -19.37
CA GLU A 94 -15.18 7.39 -20.78
C GLU A 94 -15.29 5.90 -21.12
N SER A 95 -15.00 5.01 -20.18
CA SER A 95 -14.96 3.57 -20.43
C SER A 95 -16.33 2.88 -20.45
N TYR A 96 -17.43 3.60 -20.13
CA TYR A 96 -18.80 3.07 -19.98
C TYR A 96 -18.91 1.86 -19.03
N LYS A 97 -17.86 1.57 -18.26
CA LYS A 97 -17.86 0.51 -17.27
C LYS A 97 -18.39 1.09 -15.96
N LYS A 98 -19.48 0.51 -15.47
CA LYS A 98 -20.05 0.88 -14.18
C LYS A 98 -19.27 0.15 -13.09
N TYR A 99 -18.30 0.83 -12.50
CA TYR A 99 -17.68 0.38 -11.26
C TYR A 99 -18.51 0.91 -10.10
N CYS A 100 -18.87 0.04 -9.18
CA CYS A 100 -19.74 0.41 -8.05
C CYS A 100 -18.95 0.98 -6.85
N ASP A 101 -17.61 0.86 -6.85
CA ASP A 101 -16.78 1.14 -5.69
C ASP A 101 -15.65 2.12 -5.97
N TYR A 102 -15.31 2.93 -4.97
CA TYR A 102 -14.11 3.78 -4.95
C TYR A 102 -12.83 2.92 -5.05
N PRO A 103 -11.75 3.41 -5.71
CA PRO A 103 -10.50 2.68 -5.79
C PRO A 103 -9.84 2.49 -4.43
N ILE A 104 -9.20 1.33 -4.22
CA ILE A 104 -8.26 1.17 -3.11
C ILE A 104 -7.02 2.01 -3.43
N LEU A 105 -6.65 2.91 -2.51
CA LEU A 105 -5.44 3.73 -2.64
C LEU A 105 -4.24 2.96 -2.12
N VAL A 106 -3.26 2.74 -3.00
CA VAL A 106 -2.04 2.00 -2.69
C VAL A 106 -0.85 2.95 -2.78
N PHE A 107 -0.32 3.32 -1.62
CA PHE A 107 0.84 4.20 -1.54
C PHE A 107 2.13 3.37 -1.47
N LEU A 108 2.95 3.43 -2.52
CA LEU A 108 4.31 2.90 -2.48
C LEU A 108 5.22 4.00 -1.92
N LEU A 109 5.69 3.81 -0.69
CA LEU A 109 6.43 4.80 0.08
C LEU A 109 7.88 4.36 0.34
N PRO A 110 8.80 5.31 0.53
CA PRO A 110 10.09 5.04 1.13
C PRO A 110 9.94 4.95 2.67
N TYR A 111 10.87 4.31 3.36
CA TYR A 111 10.79 4.07 4.81
C TYR A 111 10.54 5.33 5.65
N GLN A 112 11.08 6.47 5.23
CA GLN A 112 10.92 7.76 5.91
C GLN A 112 9.46 8.22 5.98
N LEU A 113 8.60 7.74 5.08
CA LEU A 113 7.18 8.10 5.03
C LEU A 113 6.24 7.01 5.56
N PHE A 114 6.73 5.87 6.03
CA PHE A 114 5.87 4.79 6.55
C PHE A 114 5.04 5.23 7.77
N ASN A 115 5.60 6.12 8.58
CA ASN A 115 4.91 6.70 9.74
C ASN A 115 4.28 8.07 9.44
N TYR A 116 4.31 8.54 8.19
CA TYR A 116 3.53 9.69 7.78
C TYR A 116 2.06 9.24 7.63
N GLU A 117 1.14 9.90 8.32
CA GLU A 117 -0.29 9.58 8.34
C GLU A 117 -0.97 10.04 7.03
N ILE A 118 -0.53 9.50 5.87
CA ILE A 118 -1.03 9.89 4.53
C ILE A 118 -2.55 9.88 4.47
N GLU A 119 -3.16 8.80 4.98
CA GLU A 119 -4.60 8.58 4.93
C GLU A 119 -5.40 9.66 5.68
N ARG A 120 -4.75 10.34 6.64
CA ARG A 120 -5.36 11.33 7.53
C ARG A 120 -4.98 12.76 7.13
N LYS A 121 -3.69 12.99 6.85
CA LYS A 121 -3.13 14.32 6.55
C LYS A 121 -3.49 14.80 5.16
N ILE A 122 -3.66 13.89 4.20
CA ILE A 122 -4.15 14.27 2.88
C ILE A 122 -5.67 14.42 2.97
N LYS A 123 -6.15 15.64 2.74
CA LYS A 123 -7.56 15.97 2.63
C LYS A 123 -7.90 16.23 1.17
N ILE A 124 -9.01 15.67 0.71
CA ILE A 124 -9.58 15.87 -0.62
C ILE A 124 -10.88 16.64 -0.47
N GLU A 125 -11.26 17.37 -1.51
CA GLU A 125 -12.48 18.17 -1.58
C GLU A 125 -13.53 17.42 -2.41
N ASP A 126 -14.78 17.34 -1.92
CA ASP A 126 -15.90 16.83 -2.72
C ASP A 126 -16.46 17.90 -3.67
N ASP A 127 -17.44 17.49 -4.49
CA ASP A 127 -18.17 18.37 -5.42
C ASP A 127 -18.89 19.54 -4.71
N PHE A 128 -19.05 19.51 -3.39
CA PHE A 128 -19.70 20.55 -2.58
C PHE A 128 -18.69 21.44 -1.82
N GLY A 129 -17.39 21.23 -2.01
CA GLY A 129 -16.34 22.01 -1.36
C GLY A 129 -15.98 21.53 0.06
N LEU A 130 -16.49 20.37 0.51
CA LEU A 130 -16.18 19.83 1.82
C LEU A 130 -14.84 19.08 1.77
N LYS A 131 -13.93 19.44 2.67
CA LYS A 131 -12.63 18.78 2.80
C LYS A 131 -12.65 17.68 3.85
N TYR A 132 -12.23 16.49 3.46
CA TYR A 132 -12.16 15.34 4.37
C TYR A 132 -10.91 14.49 4.12
N PRO A 133 -10.41 13.79 5.14
CA PRO A 133 -9.29 12.86 4.99
C PRO A 133 -9.61 11.69 4.04
N LEU A 134 -8.60 11.19 3.33
CA LEU A 134 -8.74 10.07 2.40
C LEU A 134 -9.46 8.85 3.02
N TYR A 135 -9.18 8.53 4.29
CA TYR A 135 -9.74 7.33 4.92
C TYR A 135 -11.28 7.33 5.05
N LYS A 136 -11.94 8.49 4.93
CA LYS A 136 -13.40 8.59 5.06
C LYS A 136 -14.14 7.92 3.90
N GLU A 137 -13.55 7.91 2.71
CA GLU A 137 -14.13 7.28 1.51
C GLU A 137 -13.29 6.13 0.97
N TYR A 138 -11.97 6.23 1.11
CA TYR A 138 -11.04 5.33 0.45
C TYR A 138 -10.40 4.35 1.45
N GLN A 139 -10.32 3.08 1.06
CA GLN A 139 -9.41 2.15 1.73
C GLN A 139 -7.98 2.50 1.34
N VAL A 140 -7.11 2.76 2.33
CA VAL A 140 -5.71 3.14 2.12
C VAL A 140 -4.76 2.08 2.66
N VAL A 141 -3.85 1.59 1.82
CA VAL A 141 -2.79 0.64 2.18
C VAL A 141 -1.41 1.15 1.76
N ILE A 142 -0.38 0.74 2.52
CA ILE A 142 1.02 1.14 2.28
C ILE A 142 1.82 -0.04 1.73
N ARG A 143 2.76 0.27 0.84
CA ARG A 143 3.75 -0.65 0.29
C ARG A 143 5.14 -0.02 0.29
N SER A 144 6.16 -0.85 0.22
CA SER A 144 7.56 -0.47 0.14
C SER A 144 7.99 -0.20 -1.31
N VAL A 145 8.58 0.98 -1.54
CA VAL A 145 9.28 1.30 -2.79
C VAL A 145 10.49 0.39 -3.01
N GLN A 146 11.21 0.03 -1.94
CA GLN A 146 12.36 -0.87 -2.01
C GLN A 146 11.93 -2.25 -2.52
N ARG A 147 10.81 -2.77 -2.01
CA ARG A 147 10.23 -4.03 -2.47
C ARG A 147 9.73 -3.95 -3.90
N PHE A 148 9.02 -2.88 -4.23
CA PHE A 148 8.56 -2.62 -5.59
C PHE A 148 9.69 -2.67 -6.63
N LYS A 149 10.81 -1.99 -6.35
CA LYS A 149 12.00 -1.99 -7.21
C LYS A 149 12.57 -3.39 -7.40
N SER A 150 12.62 -4.19 -6.33
CA SER A 150 13.08 -5.57 -6.38
C SER A 150 12.16 -6.45 -7.23
N LEU A 151 10.83 -6.33 -7.06
CA LEU A 151 9.84 -7.10 -7.82
C LEU A 151 9.79 -6.75 -9.30
N LYS A 152 10.13 -5.52 -9.69
CA LYS A 152 10.17 -5.08 -11.09
C LYS A 152 11.34 -5.67 -11.90
N LYS A 153 12.38 -6.21 -11.26
CA LYS A 153 13.53 -6.81 -11.96
C LYS A 153 13.10 -7.95 -12.89
N LYS A 154 13.76 -8.10 -14.06
CA LYS A 154 13.36 -9.03 -15.14
C LYS A 154 13.58 -10.52 -14.84
N CYS A 155 14.18 -10.88 -13.70
CA CYS A 155 14.50 -12.27 -13.40
C CYS A 155 13.28 -13.02 -12.83
N THR A 156 12.64 -13.85 -13.67
CA THR A 156 11.48 -14.67 -13.28
C THR A 156 11.82 -15.72 -12.22
N ASN A 157 13.08 -16.17 -12.18
CA ASN A 157 13.58 -17.15 -11.21
C ASN A 157 14.30 -16.50 -10.01
N ASP A 158 14.08 -15.21 -9.76
CA ASP A 158 14.63 -14.54 -8.58
C ASP A 158 14.04 -15.18 -7.30
N PRO A 159 14.88 -15.77 -6.42
CA PRO A 159 14.40 -16.39 -5.18
C PRO A 159 13.59 -15.44 -4.30
N TYR A 160 13.92 -14.15 -4.33
CA TYR A 160 13.18 -13.15 -3.58
C TYR A 160 11.73 -12.98 -4.10
N ARG A 161 11.56 -12.85 -5.43
CA ARG A 161 10.24 -12.79 -6.07
C ARG A 161 9.42 -14.06 -5.79
N ILE A 162 10.05 -15.24 -5.88
CA ILE A 162 9.40 -16.52 -5.56
C ILE A 162 8.90 -16.50 -4.11
N ASN A 163 9.74 -16.08 -3.15
CA ASN A 163 9.35 -15.97 -1.75
C ASN A 163 8.18 -15.01 -1.51
N CYS A 164 8.18 -13.84 -2.16
CA CYS A 164 7.06 -12.89 -2.09
C CYS A 164 5.75 -13.55 -2.56
N ILE A 165 5.79 -14.20 -3.73
CA ILE A 165 4.63 -14.89 -4.31
C ILE A 165 4.15 -16.03 -3.41
N THR A 166 5.06 -16.87 -2.92
CA THR A 166 4.69 -18.01 -2.05
C THR A 166 4.04 -17.53 -0.75
N LYS A 167 4.57 -16.49 -0.10
CA LYS A 167 3.98 -15.93 1.13
C LYS A 167 2.64 -15.26 0.86
N TRP A 168 2.51 -14.57 -0.28
CA TRP A 168 1.24 -13.96 -0.68
C TRP A 168 0.14 -14.97 -0.95
N LYS A 169 0.45 -16.10 -1.61
CA LYS A 169 -0.51 -17.19 -1.83
C LYS A 169 -1.11 -17.70 -0.52
N ILE A 170 -0.35 -17.76 0.57
CA ILE A 170 -0.89 -18.16 1.88
C ILE A 170 -1.98 -17.17 2.35
N ILE A 171 -1.83 -15.88 2.06
CA ILE A 171 -2.82 -14.84 2.40
C ILE A 171 -4.05 -14.95 1.49
N ASN A 172 -3.83 -15.11 0.19
CA ASN A 172 -4.88 -15.06 -0.81
C ASN A 172 -5.72 -16.35 -0.88
N ASP A 173 -5.07 -17.51 -0.79
CA ASP A 173 -5.71 -18.81 -1.00
C ASP A 173 -6.37 -19.35 0.29
N SER A 174 -6.04 -18.76 1.44
CA SER A 174 -6.55 -19.20 2.74
C SER A 174 -7.55 -18.21 3.31
N CYS A 175 -8.80 -18.28 2.84
CA CYS A 175 -9.97 -17.62 3.46
C CYS A 175 -10.29 -18.12 4.88
N LYS A 176 -9.33 -18.75 5.57
CA LYS A 176 -9.44 -19.31 6.92
C LYS A 176 -8.27 -18.90 7.82
N THR A 177 -7.22 -18.29 7.26
CA THR A 177 -6.04 -17.90 8.04
C THR A 177 -6.42 -16.78 9.00
N GLN A 178 -6.44 -17.10 10.29
CA GLN A 178 -6.74 -16.15 11.34
C GLN A 178 -5.51 -15.29 11.64
N CYS A 179 -5.71 -13.97 11.76
CA CYS A 179 -4.64 -13.03 12.08
C CYS A 179 -3.88 -13.44 13.36
N ASN A 180 -4.59 -13.82 14.43
CA ASN A 180 -3.99 -14.23 15.70
C ASN A 180 -3.05 -15.45 15.62
N GLN A 181 -3.12 -16.26 14.56
CA GLN A 181 -2.27 -17.45 14.35
C GLN A 181 -0.98 -17.13 13.59
N VAL A 182 -0.98 -16.11 12.74
CA VAL A 182 0.11 -15.85 11.79
C VAL A 182 0.91 -14.59 12.06
N PHE A 183 0.39 -13.69 12.91
CA PHE A 183 1.07 -12.47 13.32
C PHE A 183 2.08 -12.75 14.43
N PHE A 184 3.35 -12.43 14.18
CA PHE A 184 4.38 -12.42 15.21
C PHE A 184 4.51 -11.03 15.83
N ASP A 185 4.55 -10.97 17.16
CA ASP A 185 4.79 -9.74 17.90
C ASP A 185 6.28 -9.40 17.90
N VAL A 186 6.64 -8.27 17.29
CA VAL A 186 8.03 -7.83 17.17
C VAL A 186 8.61 -7.43 18.52
N SER A 187 7.79 -7.11 19.53
CA SER A 187 8.28 -6.77 20.87
C SER A 187 9.01 -7.93 21.54
N LYS A 188 8.76 -9.19 21.12
CA LYS A 188 9.47 -10.38 21.59
C LYS A 188 10.96 -10.39 21.22
N PHE A 189 11.37 -9.52 20.30
CA PHE A 189 12.74 -9.40 19.84
C PHE A 189 13.37 -8.08 20.28
N ASP A 190 12.77 -7.37 21.24
CA ASP A 190 13.21 -6.05 21.73
C ASP A 190 13.37 -5.02 20.60
N PHE A 191 12.56 -5.15 19.54
CA PHE A 191 12.69 -4.33 18.31
C PHE A 191 14.08 -4.38 17.67
N ASN A 192 14.84 -5.44 17.92
CA ASN A 192 16.16 -5.67 17.33
C ASN A 192 16.03 -6.38 15.98
N GLY A 193 16.54 -5.72 14.93
CA GLY A 193 16.51 -6.24 13.55
C GLY A 193 17.23 -7.58 13.38
N ASP A 194 18.39 -7.77 14.00
CA ASP A 194 19.18 -9.00 13.86
C ASP A 194 18.48 -10.19 14.51
N LYS A 195 17.96 -10.01 15.74
CA LYS A 195 17.16 -11.04 16.44
C LYS A 195 15.94 -11.45 15.62
N LEU A 196 15.20 -10.48 15.08
CA LEU A 196 14.04 -10.73 14.23
C LEU A 196 14.46 -11.46 12.94
N HIS A 197 15.53 -11.01 12.28
CA HIS A 197 16.04 -11.60 11.06
C HIS A 197 16.41 -13.08 11.24
N ASP A 198 17.11 -13.40 12.33
CA ASP A 198 17.56 -14.77 12.61
C ASP A 198 16.39 -15.68 12.96
N PHE A 199 15.44 -15.18 13.75
CA PHE A 199 14.18 -15.88 14.01
C PHE A 199 13.45 -16.23 12.70
N LEU A 200 13.22 -15.24 11.84
CA LEU A 200 12.52 -15.43 10.56
C LEU A 200 13.27 -16.39 9.65
N LYS A 201 14.61 -16.33 9.64
CA LYS A 201 15.46 -17.27 8.88
C LYS A 201 15.25 -18.71 9.34
N ILE A 202 15.22 -18.95 10.64
CA ILE A 202 15.02 -20.29 11.22
C ILE A 202 13.63 -20.82 10.85
N GLN A 203 12.60 -19.98 10.91
CA GLN A 203 11.23 -20.37 10.49
C GLN A 203 11.19 -20.78 9.01
N GLU A 204 11.94 -20.10 8.14
CA GLU A 204 12.02 -20.44 6.71
C GLU A 204 12.73 -21.78 6.47
N ILE A 205 13.78 -22.09 7.25
CA ILE A 205 14.57 -23.33 7.13
C ILE A 205 13.78 -24.55 7.62
N ASN A 206 12.96 -24.40 8.66
CA ASN A 206 12.25 -25.53 9.28
C ASN A 206 11.12 -26.11 8.39
N GLN A 207 10.90 -25.58 7.17
CA GLN A 207 10.08 -26.12 6.08
C GLN A 207 8.63 -26.55 6.38
N GLU A 208 8.11 -26.35 7.59
CA GLU A 208 6.68 -26.47 7.85
C GLU A 208 5.95 -25.36 7.08
N ILE A 209 5.42 -25.70 5.90
CA ILE A 209 4.74 -24.81 4.96
C ILE A 209 3.66 -23.96 5.66
N ASN A 210 3.04 -24.52 6.71
CA ASN A 210 1.97 -23.89 7.48
C ASN A 210 2.46 -22.93 8.58
N LYS A 211 3.77 -22.73 8.76
CA LYS A 211 4.35 -21.83 9.78
C LYS A 211 5.25 -20.73 9.21
N LYS A 212 5.26 -20.53 7.89
CA LYS A 212 6.02 -19.42 7.30
C LYS A 212 5.52 -18.11 7.91
N ALA A 213 6.45 -17.31 8.43
CA ALA A 213 6.14 -15.98 8.92
C ALA A 213 5.71 -15.09 7.76
N ILE A 214 4.41 -14.77 7.74
CA ILE A 214 3.77 -13.93 6.73
C ILE A 214 3.29 -12.60 7.29
N ALA A 215 3.20 -12.44 8.62
CA ALA A 215 2.66 -11.23 9.22
C ALA A 215 3.40 -10.82 10.50
N LEU A 216 3.57 -9.51 10.70
CA LEU A 216 4.16 -8.93 11.90
C LEU A 216 3.21 -7.91 12.53
N LYS A 217 3.12 -7.89 13.86
CA LYS A 217 2.46 -6.81 14.61
C LYS A 217 3.49 -6.05 15.44
N LEU A 218 3.32 -4.73 15.50
CA LEU A 218 4.16 -3.85 16.31
C LEU A 218 3.30 -2.87 17.08
N LYS A 219 3.55 -2.74 18.38
CA LYS A 219 2.84 -1.79 19.27
C LYS A 219 3.37 -0.36 19.16
N THR A 220 4.46 -0.19 18.42
CA THR A 220 5.17 1.07 18.23
C THR A 220 5.61 1.17 16.76
N PRO A 221 5.97 2.38 16.30
CA PRO A 221 6.55 2.56 14.97
C PRO A 221 7.76 1.66 14.74
N PRO A 222 7.85 0.93 13.61
CA PRO A 222 9.06 0.19 13.27
C PRO A 222 10.22 1.16 13.04
N CYS A 223 11.38 0.84 13.61
CA CYS A 223 12.64 1.47 13.25
C CYS A 223 13.15 0.94 11.90
N GLU A 224 14.09 1.65 11.28
CA GLU A 224 14.61 1.28 9.95
C GLU A 224 15.17 -0.16 9.87
N PRO A 225 15.95 -0.67 10.85
CA PRO A 225 16.40 -2.07 10.82
C PRO A 225 15.26 -3.08 10.73
N ILE A 226 14.14 -2.83 11.42
CA ILE A 226 12.96 -3.71 11.36
C ILE A 226 12.30 -3.63 9.99
N LEU A 227 12.18 -2.44 9.39
CA LEU A 227 11.67 -2.26 8.02
C LEU A 227 12.55 -2.99 6.99
N GLN A 228 13.87 -2.90 7.13
CA GLN A 228 14.82 -3.63 6.28
C GLN A 228 14.63 -5.15 6.39
N VAL A 229 14.34 -5.67 7.59
CA VAL A 229 14.05 -7.09 7.79
C VAL A 229 12.73 -7.49 7.17
N ILE A 230 11.67 -6.69 7.34
CA ILE A 230 10.35 -6.89 6.69
C ILE A 230 10.56 -7.06 5.18
N ASP A 231 11.32 -6.17 4.55
CA ASP A 231 11.62 -6.23 3.12
C ASP A 231 12.53 -7.39 2.75
N LYS A 232 13.67 -7.56 3.40
CA LYS A 232 14.63 -8.64 3.08
C LYS A 232 14.01 -10.03 3.20
N ARG A 233 13.08 -10.21 4.14
CA ARG A 233 12.36 -11.47 4.38
C ARG A 233 11.05 -11.57 3.63
N ALA A 234 10.73 -10.63 2.75
CA ALA A 234 9.50 -10.64 1.96
C ALA A 234 8.24 -10.81 2.83
N ILE A 235 8.19 -10.20 4.02
CA ILE A 235 7.02 -10.27 4.91
C ILE A 235 5.88 -9.47 4.27
N PRO A 236 4.80 -10.10 3.80
CA PRO A 236 3.77 -9.42 3.02
C PRO A 236 2.85 -8.51 3.84
N VAL A 237 2.70 -8.76 5.15
CA VAL A 237 1.77 -7.99 5.99
C VAL A 237 2.48 -7.50 7.25
N ALA A 238 2.33 -6.22 7.56
CA ALA A 238 2.68 -5.70 8.87
C ALA A 238 1.66 -4.66 9.32
N LEU A 239 1.27 -4.72 10.59
CA LEU A 239 0.38 -3.73 11.20
C LEU A 239 1.07 -3.12 12.41
N TRP A 240 1.06 -1.80 12.50
CA TRP A 240 1.61 -1.10 13.66
C TRP A 240 0.84 0.14 14.06
N VAL A 241 1.04 0.55 15.32
CA VAL A 241 0.55 1.82 15.86
C VAL A 241 1.66 2.86 15.75
N ARG A 242 1.39 3.98 15.08
CA ARG A 242 2.33 5.07 14.83
C ARG A 242 2.64 5.93 16.08
N LYS A 243 1.79 5.87 17.09
CA LYS A 243 1.91 6.62 18.33
C LYS A 243 1.70 5.70 19.52
N ASN A 244 2.52 5.83 20.55
CA ASN A 244 2.35 5.07 21.78
C ASN A 244 1.16 5.66 22.57
N ILE A 245 -0.02 5.06 22.39
CA ILE A 245 -1.25 5.41 23.10
C ILE A 245 -1.74 4.17 23.85
N ASN A 246 -2.54 4.36 24.90
CA ASN A 246 -3.12 3.25 25.64
C ASN A 246 -4.29 2.61 24.86
N CYS A 247 -3.97 1.71 23.92
CA CYS A 247 -4.95 1.07 23.02
C CYS A 247 -4.69 -0.43 22.82
N GLN A 248 -4.04 -1.08 23.79
CA GLN A 248 -3.54 -2.44 23.61
C GLN A 248 -4.66 -3.45 23.34
N GLU A 249 -5.78 -3.34 24.05
CA GLU A 249 -6.92 -4.23 23.90
C GLU A 249 -7.59 -4.03 22.53
N GLU A 250 -7.76 -2.78 22.12
CA GLU A 250 -8.32 -2.41 20.81
C GLU A 250 -7.42 -2.89 19.68
N PHE A 251 -6.09 -2.76 19.85
CA PHE A 251 -5.11 -3.24 18.89
C PHE A 251 -5.14 -4.76 18.77
N ASP A 252 -5.19 -5.50 19.89
CA ASP A 252 -5.24 -6.96 19.85
C ASP A 252 -6.55 -7.49 19.23
N LYS A 253 -7.68 -6.79 19.46
CA LYS A 253 -8.98 -7.12 18.83
C LYS A 253 -8.96 -6.99 17.30
N LEU A 254 -8.05 -6.21 16.71
CA LEU A 254 -7.91 -6.13 15.25
C LEU A 254 -7.44 -7.45 14.61
N PHE A 255 -6.85 -8.34 15.40
CA PHE A 255 -6.37 -9.65 14.93
C PHE A 255 -7.41 -10.76 15.16
N GLU A 256 -8.61 -10.43 15.63
CA GLU A 256 -9.78 -11.34 15.71
C GLU A 256 -10.55 -11.34 14.38
N CYS A 257 -9.83 -11.51 13.28
CA CYS A 257 -10.40 -11.59 11.94
C CYS A 257 -9.55 -12.50 11.05
N GLN A 258 -10.07 -12.79 9.86
CA GLN A 258 -9.27 -13.41 8.82
C GLN A 258 -8.26 -12.39 8.26
N ILE A 259 -7.10 -12.86 7.82
CA ILE A 259 -6.03 -11.97 7.34
C ILE A 259 -6.45 -11.10 6.14
N ASN A 260 -7.27 -11.63 5.24
CA ASN A 260 -7.83 -10.91 4.09
C ASN A 260 -8.87 -9.83 4.49
N GLU A 261 -9.47 -9.91 5.68
CA GLU A 261 -10.39 -8.91 6.22
C GLU A 261 -9.67 -7.75 6.91
N LEU A 262 -8.36 -7.89 7.18
CA LEU A 262 -7.60 -6.91 7.94
C LEU A 262 -7.60 -5.50 7.33
N PRO A 263 -7.44 -5.29 6.00
CA PRO A 263 -7.53 -3.96 5.41
C PRO A 263 -8.87 -3.26 5.71
N LYS A 264 -9.97 -4.00 5.62
CA LYS A 264 -11.32 -3.50 5.95
C LYS A 264 -11.43 -3.19 7.44
N LYS A 265 -10.91 -4.06 8.32
CA LYS A 265 -10.90 -3.81 9.78
C LYS A 265 -10.13 -2.55 10.16
N VAL A 266 -9.00 -2.29 9.51
CA VAL A 266 -8.22 -1.05 9.70
C VAL A 266 -9.02 0.16 9.23
N GLN A 267 -9.71 0.08 8.09
CA GLN A 267 -10.60 1.15 7.61
C GLN A 267 -11.76 1.40 8.58
N GLU A 268 -12.42 0.35 9.09
CA GLU A 268 -13.49 0.46 10.08
C GLU A 268 -13.03 1.20 11.35
N GLN A 269 -11.81 0.94 11.83
CA GLN A 269 -11.25 1.67 12.98
C GLN A 269 -10.98 3.15 12.68
N ARG A 270 -10.51 3.46 11.46
CA ARG A 270 -10.32 4.85 11.02
C ARG A 270 -11.66 5.60 10.96
N LEU A 271 -12.70 4.96 10.43
CA LEU A 271 -14.04 5.55 10.34
C LEU A 271 -14.69 5.81 11.71
N LYS A 272 -14.42 4.95 12.70
CA LYS A 272 -14.88 5.12 14.09
C LYS A 272 -14.14 6.23 14.84
N ALA A 273 -12.98 6.65 14.35
CA ALA A 273 -12.18 7.66 15.01
C ALA A 273 -12.90 9.04 14.93
N PRO A 274 -12.95 9.78 16.05
CA PRO A 274 -13.60 11.10 16.11
C PRO A 274 -12.86 12.11 15.23
N ASN A 275 -13.47 13.26 14.96
CA ASN A 275 -12.82 14.27 14.14
C ASN A 275 -11.66 14.92 14.90
N GLU A 276 -10.71 15.53 14.17
CA GLU A 276 -9.51 16.13 14.78
C GLU A 276 -9.85 17.21 15.80
N GLU A 277 -10.93 17.96 15.55
CA GLU A 277 -11.43 19.04 16.39
C GLU A 277 -11.93 18.56 17.76
N ASP A 278 -12.32 17.29 17.87
CA ASP A 278 -12.78 16.69 19.11
C ASP A 278 -11.61 16.39 20.08
N GLY A 279 -10.37 16.43 19.60
CA GLY A 279 -9.14 16.28 20.39
C GLY A 279 -8.95 14.90 21.05
N GLN A 280 -9.84 13.94 20.80
CA GLN A 280 -9.81 12.62 21.39
C GLN A 280 -8.84 11.69 20.65
N GLU A 281 -7.88 11.13 21.39
CA GLU A 281 -7.00 10.10 20.84
C GLU A 281 -7.78 8.81 20.58
N HIS A 282 -7.58 8.22 19.39
CA HIS A 282 -8.22 6.98 18.99
C HIS A 282 -7.25 6.15 18.15
N ILE A 283 -7.26 4.83 18.34
CA ILE A 283 -6.35 3.92 17.63
C ILE A 283 -6.45 4.06 16.11
N GLY A 284 -7.65 4.29 15.58
CA GLY A 284 -7.90 4.51 14.16
C GLY A 284 -7.06 5.62 13.54
N HIS A 285 -6.70 6.66 14.29
CA HIS A 285 -5.83 7.74 13.79
C HIS A 285 -4.39 7.29 13.56
N HIS A 286 -3.96 6.21 14.20
CA HIS A 286 -2.55 5.85 14.32
C HIS A 286 -2.21 4.49 13.70
N LEU A 287 -3.16 3.81 13.06
CA LEU A 287 -2.90 2.52 12.40
C LEU A 287 -2.22 2.69 11.04
N ALA A 288 -1.08 2.02 10.88
CA ALA A 288 -0.43 1.82 9.60
C ALA A 288 -0.45 0.35 9.20
N LEU A 289 -0.92 0.08 7.99
CA LEU A 289 -0.99 -1.26 7.41
C LEU A 289 -0.10 -1.33 6.16
N LEU A 290 0.96 -2.14 6.25
CA LEU A 290 1.72 -2.61 5.10
C LEU A 290 1.02 -3.84 4.51
N TRP A 291 0.69 -3.78 3.22
CA TRP A 291 -0.07 -4.80 2.50
C TRP A 291 0.56 -5.05 1.11
N GLU A 292 1.45 -6.04 1.04
CA GLU A 292 2.35 -6.23 -0.10
C GLU A 292 1.90 -7.32 -1.06
N ASP A 293 1.03 -6.94 -1.99
CA ASP A 293 0.61 -7.78 -3.09
C ASP A 293 1.67 -7.79 -4.22
N PRO A 294 2.38 -8.92 -4.46
CA PRO A 294 3.44 -8.99 -5.47
C PRO A 294 2.90 -9.00 -6.91
N TYR A 295 1.59 -9.20 -7.09
CA TYR A 295 0.93 -9.19 -8.38
C TYR A 295 0.43 -7.80 -8.77
N LEU A 296 0.18 -6.92 -7.81
CA LEU A 296 -0.27 -5.55 -8.06
C LEU A 296 0.92 -4.67 -8.49
N LEU A 297 1.30 -4.71 -9.76
CA LEU A 297 2.39 -3.90 -10.30
C LEU A 297 1.86 -3.09 -11.49
N PRO A 298 2.27 -1.83 -11.69
CA PRO A 298 1.99 -1.16 -12.94
C PRO A 298 2.77 -1.87 -14.05
N PRO A 299 2.24 -1.88 -15.29
CA PRO A 299 2.90 -2.48 -16.43
C PRO A 299 4.31 -1.91 -16.59
N ARG A 300 5.19 -2.73 -17.16
CA ARG A 300 6.50 -2.23 -17.57
C ARG A 300 6.23 -1.32 -18.75
N LEU A 301 6.43 -0.02 -18.58
CA LEU A 301 6.51 0.90 -19.71
C LEU A 301 7.65 0.38 -20.59
N THR A 302 7.33 -0.27 -21.70
CA THR A 302 8.22 -0.27 -22.85
C THR A 302 8.29 1.18 -23.28
N ILE A 303 9.35 1.87 -22.86
CA ILE A 303 9.77 3.09 -23.53
C ILE A 303 9.97 2.63 -24.98
N GLN A 304 9.03 2.98 -25.87
CA GLN A 304 9.30 2.86 -27.29
C GLN A 304 10.54 3.72 -27.53
N PRO A 305 11.60 3.19 -28.15
CA PRO A 305 12.67 4.06 -28.60
C PRO A 305 12.01 5.10 -29.50
N TYR A 306 12.22 6.37 -29.18
CA TYR A 306 11.84 7.45 -30.08
C TYR A 306 12.51 7.15 -31.43
N ASP A 307 11.71 7.02 -32.47
CA ASP A 307 12.14 7.07 -33.87
C ASP A 307 12.67 8.48 -34.20
#